data_AF-A0A2S4Y2G5-F1
#
_entry.id   AF-A0A2S4Y2G5-F1
#
_cell.length_a   1.000
_cell.length_b   1.000
_cell.length_c   1.000
_cell.angle_alpha   90.00
_cell.angle_beta   90.00
_cell.angle_gamma   90.00
#
_symmetry.space_group_name_H-M   'P 1'
#
loop_
_entity.id
_entity.type
_entity.pdbx_description
1 polymer ?
#
loop_
_entity_poly.entity_id
_entity_poly.type
_entity_poly.pdbx_seq_one_letter_code
_entity_poly.pdbx_strand_id
1 'polypeptide(L)'
;MSSASSASDSSSSSFSSSASSSSVPAAAGPSSDALTEAFFALHHGLPRQGPGSAATTRRLFRRAGPLPAHPRVLDVGCGPGRSALLLAAETGAHVTCVDLHRPFLDELTAAAARRGLGALITAVRCSMDRLPFPDHAFDLVWSEGSAYVMGFEAALRSWRRLVAPGGALVVTEPEWSVPDPSPRAPAFWNAAYPLRTAAGNTALAEAAGYRVDARLPQPDGDWWAEYYDPLAERIAAADLARPGMDRAVAAAREEIALRRDHGGEYQYTAYVLRPRTEAPDRTGALAPAHAPAPAEAPASAAVPAPADAPVPAEPSSPTENGTSMTRTGSTRWAVRPEAAGDAAAVRAVHLAAFPSAAEADLVDALREDPGAWLDGLSLVAEAPDGTLAGHALLTRCHVGGHPALALAPVAVLPGHQGRGAGSAVVEAGLDAAREAGEDLVVVLGHPGYYPRFGFAPACRWGIRAPFEVPDEAMMALPLDPSRPVPGGTIQYPAAFGV
;
A
#
# COMPACT_ATOMS: atom_id res chain seq x y z
N MET A 1 -8.26 -88.13 -33.14
CA MET A 1 -9.04 -89.23 -32.55
C MET A 1 -9.50 -88.73 -31.19
N SER A 2 -10.75 -88.23 -31.12
CA SER A 2 -11.88 -88.89 -30.43
C SER A 2 -11.74 -88.68 -28.91
N SER A 3 -12.69 -88.18 -28.12
CA SER A 3 -14.16 -88.08 -28.16
C SER A 3 -14.53 -87.17 -26.97
N ALA A 4 -15.42 -86.18 -27.07
CA ALA A 4 -16.88 -86.25 -26.88
C ALA A 4 -17.38 -86.41 -25.42
N SER A 5 -18.45 -85.62 -25.14
CA SER A 5 -19.55 -85.81 -24.16
C SER A 5 -19.53 -84.88 -22.93
N SER A 6 -20.32 -83.79 -22.90
CA SER A 6 -21.78 -83.64 -22.63
C SER A 6 -22.09 -83.66 -21.11
N ALA A 7 -22.95 -82.86 -20.48
CA ALA A 7 -23.96 -81.88 -20.88
C ALA A 7 -24.31 -80.98 -19.67
N SER A 8 -24.93 -79.83 -19.96
CA SER A 8 -25.93 -79.04 -19.22
C SER A 8 -26.14 -79.26 -17.71
N ASP A 9 -26.14 -78.17 -16.92
CA ASP A 9 -27.42 -77.58 -16.50
C ASP A 9 -27.30 -76.12 -16.05
N SER A 10 -28.41 -75.40 -16.15
CA SER A 10 -28.53 -73.94 -16.04
C SER A 10 -29.04 -73.53 -14.65
N SER A 11 -28.47 -72.47 -14.06
CA SER A 11 -29.26 -71.54 -13.21
C SER A 11 -28.49 -70.24 -12.95
N SER A 12 -29.15 -69.13 -13.28
CA SER A 12 -28.97 -67.75 -12.83
C SER A 12 -28.60 -67.64 -11.33
N SER A 13 -27.82 -66.69 -10.83
CA SER A 13 -27.86 -65.23 -11.05
C SER A 13 -26.72 -64.54 -10.29
N SER A 14 -26.33 -63.37 -10.81
CA SER A 14 -25.72 -62.23 -10.10
C SER A 14 -24.20 -62.24 -9.84
N PHE A 15 -23.52 -61.52 -10.74
CA PHE A 15 -22.16 -60.99 -10.63
C PHE A 15 -21.97 -60.11 -9.37
N SER A 16 -20.87 -60.35 -8.66
CA SER A 16 -20.11 -59.28 -8.00
C SER A 16 -18.65 -59.72 -7.94
N SER A 17 -17.86 -59.29 -8.93
CA SER A 17 -16.43 -59.52 -9.00
C SER A 17 -15.72 -58.44 -8.19
N SER A 18 -15.20 -58.81 -7.03
CA SER A 18 -14.24 -58.04 -6.26
C SER A 18 -12.87 -58.09 -6.96
N ALA A 19 -12.43 -56.94 -7.47
CA ALA A 19 -11.04 -56.71 -7.82
C ALA A 19 -10.59 -55.41 -7.15
N SER A 20 -9.62 -55.57 -6.26
CA SER A 20 -8.97 -54.53 -5.48
C SER A 20 -8.35 -53.45 -6.35
N SER A 21 -8.65 -52.18 -6.06
CA SER A 21 -7.80 -51.05 -6.47
C SER A 21 -7.10 -50.49 -5.23
N SER A 22 -5.77 -50.54 -5.27
CA SER A 22 -4.91 -49.88 -4.30
C SER A 22 -5.16 -48.38 -4.33
N SER A 23 -5.64 -47.82 -3.23
CA SER A 23 -5.70 -46.37 -3.03
C SER A 23 -4.28 -45.86 -2.72
N VAL A 24 -3.75 -45.02 -3.60
CA VAL A 24 -2.62 -44.15 -3.28
C VAL A 24 -3.09 -43.18 -2.19
N PRO A 25 -2.40 -43.04 -1.06
CA PRO A 25 -2.81 -42.09 -0.04
C PRO A 25 -2.63 -40.67 -0.59
N ALA A 26 -3.68 -39.87 -0.53
CA ALA A 26 -3.62 -38.44 -0.80
C ALA A 26 -2.54 -37.82 0.11
N ALA A 27 -1.56 -37.17 -0.49
CA ALA A 27 -0.45 -36.55 0.22
C ALA A 27 -1.00 -35.55 1.25
N ALA A 28 -0.74 -35.81 2.53
CA ALA A 28 -0.99 -34.84 3.59
C ALA A 28 -0.17 -33.58 3.27
N GLY A 29 -0.83 -32.40 3.30
CA GLY A 29 -0.16 -31.12 3.07
C GLY A 29 1.00 -30.90 4.05
N PRO A 30 2.00 -30.07 3.68
CA PRO A 30 3.18 -29.86 4.51
C PRO A 30 2.83 -29.30 5.90
N SER A 31 3.58 -29.74 6.93
CA SER A 31 3.45 -29.21 8.30
C SER A 31 3.78 -27.71 8.35
N SER A 32 3.29 -27.02 9.40
CA SER A 32 3.58 -25.60 9.64
C SER A 32 5.07 -25.27 9.60
N ASP A 33 5.91 -26.21 10.03
CA ASP A 33 7.37 -26.05 10.06
C ASP A 33 7.99 -25.99 8.67
N ALA A 34 7.49 -26.78 7.70
CA ALA A 34 8.01 -26.79 6.34
C ALA A 34 7.72 -25.48 5.59
N LEU A 35 6.56 -24.87 5.82
CA LEU A 35 6.25 -23.55 5.25
C LEU A 35 7.15 -22.45 5.84
N THR A 36 7.38 -22.49 7.15
CA THR A 36 8.29 -21.56 7.83
C THR A 36 9.74 -21.70 7.34
N GLU A 37 10.23 -22.92 7.17
CA GLU A 37 11.56 -23.17 6.59
C GLU A 37 11.66 -22.68 5.15
N ALA A 38 10.63 -22.88 4.33
CA ALA A 38 10.58 -22.40 2.96
C ALA A 38 10.56 -20.86 2.89
N PHE A 39 9.78 -20.20 3.76
CA PHE A 39 9.76 -18.75 3.90
C PHE A 39 11.16 -18.21 4.18
N PHE A 40 11.85 -18.72 5.20
CA PHE A 40 13.20 -18.26 5.53
C PHE A 40 14.20 -18.57 4.41
N ALA A 41 14.09 -19.72 3.75
CA ALA A 41 14.94 -20.04 2.60
C ALA A 41 14.80 -19.04 1.44
N LEU A 42 13.59 -18.52 1.21
CA LEU A 42 13.33 -17.51 0.19
C LEU A 42 13.92 -16.13 0.59
N HIS A 43 13.94 -15.81 1.88
CA HIS A 43 14.36 -14.51 2.41
C HIS A 43 15.84 -14.42 2.82
N HIS A 44 16.51 -15.56 3.01
CA HIS A 44 17.94 -15.61 3.33
C HIS A 44 18.79 -14.96 2.24
N GLY A 45 19.73 -14.08 2.61
CA GLY A 45 20.61 -13.39 1.67
C GLY A 45 19.97 -12.25 0.87
N LEU A 46 18.73 -11.84 1.18
CA LEU A 46 18.19 -10.57 0.69
C LEU A 46 18.92 -9.38 1.34
N PRO A 47 19.03 -8.22 0.66
CA PRO A 47 19.61 -7.03 1.26
C PRO A 47 18.86 -6.54 2.51
N ARG A 48 17.53 -6.67 2.51
CA ARG A 48 16.59 -6.39 3.62
C ARG A 48 15.43 -7.40 3.61
N GLN A 49 14.73 -7.48 4.74
CA GLN A 49 13.59 -8.37 5.00
C GLN A 49 12.27 -7.60 5.05
N GLY A 50 12.30 -6.34 4.63
CA GLY A 50 11.16 -5.45 4.57
C GLY A 50 11.54 -4.11 3.95
N PRO A 51 10.56 -3.20 3.74
CA PRO A 51 10.77 -1.94 3.04
C PRO A 51 11.76 -1.02 3.75
N GLY A 52 12.78 -0.55 3.03
CA GLY A 52 13.77 0.39 3.56
C GLY A 52 14.94 0.61 2.62
N SER A 53 15.76 1.60 2.95
CA SER A 53 17.01 1.88 2.23
C SER A 53 18.03 2.52 3.14
N ALA A 54 19.31 2.49 2.74
CA ALA A 54 20.36 3.24 3.43
C ALA A 54 20.06 4.74 3.52
N ALA A 55 19.44 5.32 2.49
CA ALA A 55 19.03 6.72 2.47
C ALA A 55 17.97 7.02 3.53
N THR A 56 16.97 6.13 3.65
CA THR A 56 15.94 6.23 4.69
C THR A 56 16.54 6.07 6.08
N THR A 57 17.33 5.03 6.36
CA THR A 57 17.97 4.86 7.69
C THR A 57 18.78 6.10 8.09
N ARG A 58 19.57 6.70 7.18
CA ARG A 58 20.31 7.96 7.43
C ARG A 58 19.38 9.14 7.73
N ARG A 59 18.30 9.28 6.96
CA ARG A 59 17.31 10.35 7.16
C ARG A 59 16.64 10.23 8.53
N LEU A 60 16.27 9.02 8.93
CA LEU A 60 15.66 8.73 10.22
C LEU A 60 16.63 8.97 11.38
N PHE A 61 17.89 8.54 11.25
CA PHE A 61 18.91 8.77 12.26
C PHE A 61 19.14 10.27 12.50
N ARG A 62 19.28 11.06 11.43
CA ARG A 62 19.37 12.54 11.55
C ARG A 62 18.16 13.14 12.27
N ARG A 63 16.97 12.54 12.12
CA ARG A 63 15.74 13.03 12.74
C ARG A 63 15.56 12.62 14.20
N ALA A 64 16.23 11.56 14.66
CA ALA A 64 16.29 11.17 16.08
C ALA A 64 16.85 12.31 16.96
N GLY A 65 17.68 13.17 16.36
CA GLY A 65 18.23 14.36 17.00
C GLY A 65 19.58 14.09 17.69
N PRO A 66 20.04 14.99 18.56
CA PRO A 66 21.34 14.85 19.19
C PRO A 66 21.35 13.63 20.12
N LEU A 67 22.36 12.79 19.95
CA LEU A 67 22.66 11.64 20.80
C LEU A 67 24.07 11.79 21.38
N PRO A 68 24.42 11.06 22.45
CA PRO A 68 25.80 10.98 22.94
C PRO A 68 26.79 10.61 21.83
N ALA A 69 28.07 10.96 21.98
CA ALA A 69 29.10 10.70 20.97
C ALA A 69 29.23 9.21 20.60
N HIS A 70 28.95 8.31 21.54
CA HIS A 70 28.89 6.87 21.35
C HIS A 70 27.57 6.35 21.91
N PRO A 71 26.45 6.48 21.17
CA PRO A 71 25.16 6.13 21.70
C PRO A 71 25.02 4.61 21.82
N ARG A 72 24.34 4.16 22.88
CA ARG A 72 23.91 2.77 23.07
C ARG A 72 22.64 2.56 22.27
N VAL A 73 22.72 1.75 21.22
CA VAL A 73 21.59 1.51 20.31
C VAL A 73 21.05 0.10 20.52
N LEU A 74 19.72 -0.04 20.54
CA LEU A 74 19.02 -1.32 20.44
C LEU A 74 18.30 -1.38 19.10
N ASP A 75 18.58 -2.39 18.28
CA ASP A 75 17.83 -2.70 17.05
C ASP A 75 16.93 -3.93 17.28
N VAL A 76 15.62 -3.71 17.31
CA VAL A 76 14.60 -4.71 17.67
C VAL A 76 14.00 -5.36 16.43
N GLY A 77 14.10 -6.69 16.34
CA GLY A 77 13.70 -7.43 15.13
C GLY A 77 14.65 -7.08 13.97
N CYS A 78 15.95 -7.17 14.24
CA CYS A 78 17.00 -6.63 13.39
C CYS A 78 17.22 -7.40 12.07
N GLY A 79 16.70 -8.64 11.94
CA GLY A 79 17.04 -9.51 10.82
C GLY A 79 18.57 -9.69 10.67
N PRO A 80 19.10 -9.73 9.45
CA PRO A 80 20.54 -9.70 9.14
C PRO A 80 21.20 -8.33 9.40
N GLY A 81 20.49 -7.38 10.02
CA GLY A 81 21.03 -6.14 10.58
C GLY A 81 21.51 -5.11 9.56
N ARG A 82 20.78 -4.94 8.45
CA ARG A 82 21.09 -3.91 7.44
C ARG A 82 21.19 -2.51 8.06
N SER A 83 20.23 -2.13 8.90
CA SER A 83 20.21 -0.84 9.60
C SER A 83 21.25 -0.78 10.72
N ALA A 84 21.36 -1.82 11.56
CA ALA A 84 22.39 -1.93 12.60
C ALA A 84 23.82 -1.71 12.07
N LEU A 85 24.19 -2.38 10.97
CA LEU A 85 25.52 -2.25 10.38
C LEU A 85 25.79 -0.85 9.85
N LEU A 86 24.77 -0.19 9.28
CA LEU A 86 24.89 1.19 8.80
C LEU A 86 25.07 2.15 9.97
N LEU A 87 24.22 2.03 11.01
CA LEU A 87 24.29 2.86 12.21
C LEU A 87 25.66 2.72 12.88
N ALA A 88 26.16 1.49 13.09
CA ALA A 88 27.48 1.26 13.66
C ALA A 88 28.60 1.91 12.83
N ALA A 89 28.58 1.73 11.50
CA ALA A 89 29.61 2.23 10.60
C ALA A 89 29.68 3.77 10.55
N GLU A 90 28.53 4.44 10.52
CA GLU A 90 28.48 5.89 10.30
C GLU A 90 28.55 6.71 11.59
N THR A 91 28.24 6.09 12.74
CA THR A 91 28.10 6.81 14.01
C THR A 91 29.09 6.32 15.07
N GLY A 92 29.73 5.16 14.87
CA GLY A 92 30.53 4.52 15.91
C GLY A 92 29.72 4.04 17.11
N ALA A 93 28.39 3.95 16.98
CA ALA A 93 27.51 3.42 18.00
C ALA A 93 27.76 1.93 18.25
N HIS A 94 27.61 1.52 19.51
CA HIS A 94 27.49 0.11 19.83
C HIS A 94 26.02 -0.30 19.70
N VAL A 95 25.73 -1.22 18.78
CA VAL A 95 24.38 -1.68 18.46
C VAL A 95 24.15 -3.08 19.00
N THR A 96 23.25 -3.19 19.98
CA THR A 96 22.68 -4.46 20.41
C THR A 96 21.54 -4.82 19.48
N CYS A 97 21.63 -5.97 18.80
CA CYS A 97 20.71 -6.40 17.77
C CYS A 97 19.95 -7.64 18.28
N VAL A 98 18.62 -7.60 18.30
CA VAL A 98 17.78 -8.71 18.76
C VAL A 98 16.92 -9.28 17.65
N ASP A 99 16.88 -10.61 17.56
CA ASP A 99 16.00 -11.36 16.65
C ASP A 99 15.75 -12.78 17.19
N LEU A 100 14.67 -13.44 16.77
CA LEU A 100 14.38 -14.83 17.11
C LEU A 100 15.11 -15.81 16.18
N HIS A 101 15.33 -15.41 14.92
CA HIS A 101 15.88 -16.27 13.87
C HIS A 101 17.40 -16.28 13.92
N ARG A 102 17.97 -17.35 14.48
CA ARG A 102 19.42 -17.48 14.68
C ARG A 102 20.25 -17.32 13.40
N PRO A 103 19.87 -17.89 12.23
CA PRO A 103 20.62 -17.71 11.00
C PRO A 103 20.77 -16.24 10.55
N PHE A 104 19.77 -15.38 10.79
CA PHE A 104 19.91 -13.95 10.51
C PHE A 104 20.93 -13.27 11.42
N LEU A 105 20.98 -13.63 12.70
CA LEU A 105 22.00 -13.13 13.63
C LEU A 105 23.41 -13.61 13.26
N ASP A 106 23.53 -14.84 12.73
CA ASP A 106 24.80 -15.37 12.24
C ASP A 106 25.25 -14.63 10.96
N GLU A 107 24.33 -14.33 10.02
CA GLU A 107 24.58 -13.48 8.85
C GLU A 107 25.04 -12.07 9.24
N LEU A 108 24.35 -11.44 10.19
CA LEU A 108 24.70 -10.15 10.77
C LEU A 108 26.12 -10.17 11.35
N THR A 109 26.42 -11.15 12.20
CA THR A 109 27.73 -11.28 12.85
C THR A 109 28.84 -11.46 11.82
N ALA A 110 28.62 -12.30 10.82
CA ALA A 110 29.58 -12.50 9.73
C ALA A 110 29.78 -11.23 8.89
N ALA A 111 28.71 -10.50 8.60
CA ALA A 111 28.78 -9.22 7.88
C ALA A 111 29.50 -8.14 8.69
N ALA A 112 29.26 -8.06 10.00
CA ALA A 112 29.96 -7.15 10.91
C ALA A 112 31.46 -7.44 10.93
N ALA A 113 31.84 -8.72 11.05
CA ALA A 113 33.25 -9.14 11.02
C ALA A 113 33.93 -8.75 9.70
N ARG A 114 33.31 -9.04 8.54
CA ARG A 114 33.85 -8.66 7.22
C ARG A 114 34.06 -7.16 7.05
N ARG A 115 33.26 -6.33 7.72
CA ARG A 115 33.33 -4.87 7.66
C ARG A 115 34.20 -4.25 8.75
N GLY A 116 34.82 -5.06 9.63
CA GLY A 116 35.57 -4.56 10.78
C GLY A 116 34.71 -3.93 11.89
N LEU A 117 33.41 -4.21 11.90
CA LEU A 117 32.43 -3.65 12.85
C LEU A 117 32.11 -4.60 14.00
N GLY A 118 32.78 -5.77 14.09
CA GLY A 118 32.44 -6.81 15.07
C GLY A 118 32.47 -6.34 16.52
N ALA A 119 33.32 -5.38 16.88
CA ALA A 119 33.38 -4.80 18.22
C ALA A 119 32.22 -3.84 18.54
N LEU A 120 31.46 -3.41 17.53
CA LEU A 120 30.34 -2.49 17.64
C LEU A 120 28.97 -3.19 17.56
N ILE A 121 28.94 -4.50 17.30
CA ILE A 121 27.70 -5.26 17.12
C ILE A 121 27.62 -6.37 18.17
N THR A 122 26.53 -6.38 18.93
CA THR A 122 26.18 -7.49 19.82
C THR A 122 24.88 -8.13 19.35
N ALA A 123 24.94 -9.37 18.87
CA ALA A 123 23.77 -10.13 18.46
C ALA A 123 23.19 -10.96 19.64
N VAL A 124 21.89 -10.82 19.90
CA VAL A 124 21.20 -11.50 21.00
C VAL A 124 19.95 -12.20 20.48
N ARG A 125 19.88 -13.52 20.64
CA ARG A 125 18.69 -14.28 20.29
C ARG A 125 17.65 -14.18 21.42
N CYS A 126 16.59 -13.40 21.22
CA CYS A 126 15.48 -13.32 22.17
C CYS A 126 14.19 -12.85 21.49
N SER A 127 13.05 -13.04 22.15
CA SER A 127 11.78 -12.46 21.70
C SER A 127 11.76 -10.95 22.00
N MET A 128 11.25 -10.18 21.04
CA MET A 128 11.00 -8.74 21.21
C MET A 128 9.92 -8.42 22.26
N ASP A 129 9.12 -9.42 22.68
CA ASP A 129 8.12 -9.27 23.74
C ASP A 129 8.74 -9.28 25.14
N ARG A 130 9.93 -9.89 25.27
CA ARG A 130 10.59 -10.15 26.56
C ARG A 130 12.07 -9.79 26.48
N LEU A 131 12.33 -8.51 26.22
CA LEU A 131 13.68 -7.97 26.12
C LEU A 131 14.38 -7.97 27.50
N PRO A 132 15.48 -8.71 27.69
CA PRO A 132 16.11 -8.93 28.99
C PRO A 132 17.06 -7.79 29.39
N PHE A 133 16.70 -6.55 29.05
CA PHE A 133 17.52 -5.38 29.31
C PHE A 133 16.95 -4.53 30.46
N PRO A 134 17.82 -3.88 31.25
CA PRO A 134 17.39 -2.92 32.27
C PRO A 134 16.63 -1.74 31.65
N ASP A 135 15.88 -1.04 32.50
CA ASP A 135 15.26 0.22 32.12
C ASP A 135 16.33 1.26 31.80
N HIS A 136 16.03 2.16 30.85
CA HIS A 136 16.90 3.25 30.41
C HIS A 136 18.28 2.81 29.89
N ALA A 137 18.39 1.58 29.40
CA ALA A 137 19.63 0.99 28.92
C ALA A 137 20.10 1.55 27.57
N PHE A 138 19.23 2.19 26.78
CA PHE A 138 19.55 2.60 25.41
C PHE A 138 19.22 4.07 25.14
N ASP A 139 20.14 4.76 24.47
CA ASP A 139 19.96 6.16 24.08
C ASP A 139 19.10 6.25 22.79
N LEU A 140 19.11 5.19 21.99
CA LEU A 140 18.27 5.03 20.81
C LEU A 140 17.73 3.59 20.74
N VAL A 141 16.42 3.44 20.68
CA VAL A 141 15.76 2.18 20.31
C VAL A 141 15.30 2.32 18.86
N TRP A 142 15.56 1.29 18.06
CA TRP A 142 15.35 1.24 16.63
C TRP A 142 14.56 -0.02 16.25
N SER A 143 13.64 0.10 15.31
CA SER A 143 12.88 -1.04 14.77
C SER A 143 12.38 -0.67 13.37
N GLU A 144 12.90 -1.32 12.34
CA GLU A 144 12.37 -1.18 10.98
C GLU A 144 11.54 -2.42 10.61
N GLY A 145 10.22 -2.26 10.47
CA GLY A 145 9.34 -3.32 9.96
C GLY A 145 9.25 -4.58 10.81
N SER A 146 9.25 -4.43 12.13
CA SER A 146 9.14 -5.56 13.06
C SER A 146 8.12 -5.34 14.18
N ALA A 147 7.75 -4.10 14.51
CA ALA A 147 6.85 -3.80 15.63
C ALA A 147 5.44 -4.41 15.49
N TYR A 148 4.93 -4.55 14.27
CA TYR A 148 3.62 -5.16 14.00
C TYR A 148 3.54 -6.63 14.43
N VAL A 149 4.67 -7.34 14.57
CA VAL A 149 4.71 -8.74 15.05
C VAL A 149 4.23 -8.85 16.50
N MET A 150 4.59 -7.87 17.34
CA MET A 150 4.08 -7.74 18.72
C MET A 150 2.73 -6.98 18.77
N GLY A 151 2.41 -6.27 17.68
CA GLY A 151 1.38 -5.24 17.62
C GLY A 151 1.92 -3.88 18.06
N PHE A 152 1.66 -2.84 17.25
CA PHE A 152 2.28 -1.52 17.40
C PHE A 152 2.13 -0.93 18.82
N GLU A 153 0.92 -0.92 19.38
CA GLU A 153 0.71 -0.36 20.73
C GLU A 153 1.48 -1.12 21.82
N ALA A 154 1.46 -2.46 21.77
CA ALA A 154 2.15 -3.30 22.74
C ALA A 154 3.67 -3.10 22.68
N ALA A 155 4.22 -2.99 21.48
CA ALA A 155 5.62 -2.65 21.25
C ALA A 155 5.97 -1.28 21.85
N LEU A 156 5.20 -0.24 21.53
CA LEU A 156 5.43 1.11 22.05
C LEU A 156 5.44 1.15 23.59
N ARG A 157 4.47 0.50 24.24
CA ARG A 157 4.37 0.45 25.71
C ARG A 157 5.53 -0.34 26.32
N SER A 158 5.84 -1.52 25.79
CA SER A 158 6.90 -2.41 26.30
C SER A 158 8.28 -1.78 26.17
N TRP A 159 8.58 -1.19 25.01
CA TRP A 159 9.92 -0.67 24.71
C TRP A 159 10.19 0.70 25.32
N ARG A 160 9.15 1.43 25.80
CA ARG A 160 9.31 2.76 26.42
C ARG A 160 10.30 2.75 27.57
N ARG A 161 10.21 1.73 28.43
CA ARG A 161 11.08 1.59 29.61
C ARG A 161 12.57 1.50 29.25
N LEU A 162 12.89 1.03 28.04
CA LEU A 162 14.27 0.81 27.59
C LEU A 162 14.96 2.10 27.13
N VAL A 163 14.17 3.11 26.75
CA VAL A 163 14.68 4.39 26.25
C VAL A 163 15.18 5.23 27.42
N ALA A 164 16.45 5.63 27.37
CA ALA A 164 17.09 6.48 28.36
C ALA A 164 16.47 7.89 28.38
N PRO A 165 16.59 8.64 29.49
CA PRO A 165 16.19 10.05 29.54
C PRO A 165 16.86 10.85 28.41
N GLY A 166 16.07 11.57 27.61
CA GLY A 166 16.54 12.31 26.44
C GLY A 166 16.77 11.46 25.18
N GLY A 167 16.64 10.14 25.28
CA GLY A 167 16.72 9.21 24.16
C GLY A 167 15.48 9.22 23.26
N ALA A 168 15.54 8.42 22.19
CA ALA A 168 14.47 8.29 21.21
C ALA A 168 14.14 6.84 20.88
N LEU A 169 12.90 6.61 20.45
CA LEU A 169 12.47 5.41 19.76
C LEU A 169 12.19 5.78 18.29
N VAL A 170 12.81 5.07 17.36
CA VAL A 170 12.54 5.18 15.92
C VAL A 170 11.95 3.86 15.46
N VAL A 171 10.73 3.91 14.93
CA VAL A 171 10.00 2.72 14.48
C VAL A 171 9.37 2.97 13.12
N THR A 172 9.43 1.99 12.21
CA THR A 172 8.62 2.01 10.98
C THR A 172 7.44 1.06 11.09
N GLU A 173 6.27 1.53 10.67
CA GLU A 173 5.00 0.83 10.83
C GLU A 173 4.17 0.92 9.54
N PRO A 174 3.57 -0.18 9.05
CA PRO A 174 2.63 -0.13 7.94
C PRO A 174 1.33 0.58 8.36
N GLU A 175 0.82 1.42 7.46
CA GLU A 175 -0.39 2.20 7.68
C GLU A 175 -1.13 2.47 6.38
N TRP A 176 -2.42 2.73 6.47
CA TRP A 176 -3.21 3.24 5.36
C TRP A 176 -2.75 4.66 5.00
N SER A 177 -2.35 4.86 3.75
CA SER A 177 -2.05 6.19 3.19
C SER A 177 -3.31 6.92 2.76
N VAL A 178 -4.42 6.19 2.61
CA VAL A 178 -5.75 6.72 2.30
C VAL A 178 -6.76 6.37 3.41
N PRO A 179 -7.79 7.20 3.65
CA PRO A 179 -8.78 6.92 4.68
C PRO A 179 -9.71 5.74 4.35
N ASP A 180 -9.89 5.43 3.07
CA ASP A 180 -10.76 4.36 2.58
C ASP A 180 -10.04 3.54 1.48
N PRO A 181 -9.21 2.55 1.87
CA PRO A 181 -8.49 1.70 0.92
C PRO A 181 -9.46 0.77 0.15
N SER A 182 -9.09 0.39 -1.08
CA SER A 182 -9.88 -0.52 -1.91
C SER A 182 -10.04 -1.88 -1.22
N PRO A 183 -11.16 -2.61 -1.35
CA PRO A 183 -11.41 -3.81 -0.55
C PRO A 183 -10.32 -4.89 -0.61
N ARG A 184 -9.52 -4.93 -1.68
CA ARG A 184 -8.44 -5.91 -1.85
C ARG A 184 -7.28 -5.67 -0.88
N ALA A 185 -6.90 -4.42 -0.62
CA ALA A 185 -5.80 -4.13 0.31
C ALA A 185 -6.17 -4.45 1.77
N PRO A 186 -7.33 -4.05 2.34
CA PRO A 186 -7.79 -4.50 3.65
C PRO A 186 -8.06 -5.99 3.71
N ALA A 187 -8.58 -6.63 2.65
CA ALA A 187 -8.77 -8.08 2.68
C ALA A 187 -7.43 -8.82 2.87
N PHE A 188 -6.38 -8.38 2.17
CA PHE A 188 -5.03 -8.92 2.36
C PHE A 188 -4.47 -8.58 3.74
N TRP A 189 -4.43 -7.29 4.11
CA TRP A 189 -3.81 -6.83 5.34
C TRP A 189 -4.55 -7.35 6.58
N ASN A 190 -5.88 -7.34 6.62
CA ASN A 190 -6.64 -7.80 7.79
C ASN A 190 -6.49 -9.31 8.07
N ALA A 191 -6.07 -10.10 7.07
CA ALA A 191 -5.78 -11.53 7.28
C ALA A 191 -4.49 -11.75 8.10
N ALA A 192 -3.56 -10.79 8.08
CA ALA A 192 -2.28 -10.87 8.78
C ALA A 192 -2.16 -9.83 9.91
N TYR A 193 -2.40 -8.57 9.58
CA TYR A 193 -2.27 -7.42 10.46
C TYR A 193 -3.15 -6.23 10.01
N PRO A 194 -4.20 -5.86 10.76
CA PRO A 194 -5.08 -4.75 10.37
C PRO A 194 -4.36 -3.41 10.52
N LEU A 195 -4.20 -2.70 9.40
CA LEU A 195 -3.52 -1.40 9.39
C LEU A 195 -4.43 -0.30 9.97
N ARG A 196 -3.77 0.75 10.47
CA ARG A 196 -4.40 2.00 10.92
C ARG A 196 -3.98 3.13 10.00
N THR A 197 -4.62 4.28 10.11
CA THR A 197 -4.15 5.51 9.47
C THR A 197 -2.99 6.11 10.27
N ALA A 198 -2.25 7.01 9.62
CA ALA A 198 -1.22 7.81 10.26
C ALA A 198 -1.68 8.53 11.54
N ALA A 199 -2.93 9.02 11.55
CA ALA A 199 -3.54 9.67 12.71
C ALA A 199 -3.81 8.69 13.85
N GLY A 200 -4.30 7.48 13.53
CA GLY A 200 -4.52 6.42 14.51
C GLY A 200 -3.21 5.96 15.18
N ASN A 201 -2.16 5.75 14.39
CA ASN A 201 -0.84 5.40 14.91
C ASN A 201 -0.23 6.52 15.76
N THR A 202 -0.39 7.79 15.36
CA THR A 202 0.02 8.95 16.18
C THR A 202 -0.70 8.96 17.53
N ALA A 203 -2.03 8.78 17.55
CA ALA A 203 -2.81 8.78 18.78
C ALA A 203 -2.38 7.65 19.73
N LEU A 204 -2.11 6.45 19.20
CA LEU A 204 -1.59 5.32 19.99
C LEU A 204 -0.22 5.63 20.59
N ALA A 205 0.69 6.24 19.82
CA ALA A 205 2.00 6.62 20.33
C ALA A 205 1.91 7.64 21.48
N GLU A 206 1.01 8.62 21.35
CA GLU A 206 0.77 9.59 22.42
C GLU A 206 0.16 8.94 23.67
N ALA A 207 -0.82 8.06 23.48
CA ALA A 207 -1.44 7.30 24.57
C ALA A 207 -0.45 6.34 25.26
N ALA A 208 0.55 5.82 24.53
CA ALA A 208 1.64 5.03 25.08
C ALA A 208 2.68 5.88 25.87
N GLY A 209 2.50 7.20 25.94
CA GLY A 209 3.34 8.10 26.72
C GLY A 209 4.49 8.71 25.93
N TYR A 210 4.37 8.80 24.60
CA TYR A 210 5.37 9.47 23.76
C TYR A 210 4.90 10.84 23.29
N ARG A 211 5.87 11.67 22.91
CA ARG A 211 5.68 12.78 22.00
C ARG A 211 6.15 12.34 20.62
N VAL A 212 5.36 12.60 19.59
CA VAL A 212 5.69 12.29 18.20
C VAL A 212 6.47 13.47 17.62
N ASP A 213 7.80 13.35 17.56
CA ASP A 213 8.68 14.42 17.10
C ASP A 213 8.79 14.47 15.58
N ALA A 214 8.57 13.35 14.88
CA ALA A 214 8.46 13.30 13.43
C ALA A 214 7.61 12.13 12.97
N ARG A 215 6.95 12.33 11.82
CA ARG A 215 6.30 11.29 11.03
C ARG A 215 6.80 11.42 9.59
N LEU A 216 7.38 10.36 9.06
CA LEU A 216 8.07 10.39 7.77
C LEU A 216 7.64 9.17 6.95
N PRO A 217 6.71 9.34 5.99
CA PRO A 217 6.42 8.31 5.00
C PRO A 217 7.71 7.86 4.30
N GLN A 218 7.87 6.54 4.13
CA GLN A 218 8.98 5.98 3.38
C GLN A 218 8.74 6.21 1.88
N PRO A 219 9.78 6.55 1.09
CA PRO A 219 9.68 6.64 -0.35
C PRO A 219 9.22 5.31 -0.97
N ASP A 220 8.51 5.37 -2.11
CA ASP A 220 8.08 4.15 -2.81
C ASP A 220 9.27 3.24 -3.16
N GLY A 221 10.41 3.82 -3.54
CA GLY A 221 11.64 3.07 -3.86
C GLY A 221 12.17 2.18 -2.74
N ASP A 222 11.81 2.43 -1.47
CA ASP A 222 12.19 1.58 -0.33
C ASP A 222 11.56 0.18 -0.39
N TRP A 223 10.47 0.01 -1.14
CA TRP A 223 9.81 -1.29 -1.30
C TRP A 223 10.48 -2.18 -2.35
N TRP A 224 11.23 -1.61 -3.29
CA TRP A 224 11.67 -2.29 -4.50
C TRP A 224 13.14 -2.70 -4.43
N ALA A 225 14.05 -1.72 -4.51
CA ALA A 225 15.46 -1.97 -4.84
C ALA A 225 16.22 -2.85 -3.83
N GLU A 226 15.93 -2.73 -2.54
CA GLU A 226 16.55 -3.55 -1.48
C GLU A 226 15.64 -4.67 -0.94
N TYR A 227 14.41 -4.81 -1.47
CA TYR A 227 13.42 -5.77 -0.98
C TYR A 227 12.69 -6.55 -2.10
N TYR A 228 11.67 -6.01 -2.75
CA TYR A 228 10.85 -6.79 -3.70
C TYR A 228 11.56 -7.19 -4.99
N ASP A 229 12.48 -6.38 -5.52
CA ASP A 229 13.23 -6.75 -6.73
C ASP A 229 14.11 -7.99 -6.49
N PRO A 230 15.00 -8.02 -5.48
CA PRO A 230 15.79 -9.22 -5.18
C PRO A 230 14.91 -10.39 -4.69
N LEU A 231 13.77 -10.15 -4.05
CA LEU A 231 12.82 -11.21 -3.70
C LEU A 231 12.16 -11.81 -4.94
N ALA A 232 11.81 -11.00 -5.95
CA ALA A 232 11.27 -11.47 -7.23
C ALA A 232 12.29 -12.36 -7.98
N GLU A 233 13.57 -12.03 -7.93
CA GLU A 233 14.65 -12.87 -8.46
C GLU A 233 14.72 -14.22 -7.73
N ARG A 234 14.63 -14.22 -6.39
CA ARG A 234 14.58 -15.45 -5.58
C ARG A 234 13.38 -16.31 -5.91
N ILE A 235 12.21 -15.70 -6.08
CA ILE A 235 10.98 -16.35 -6.50
C ILE A 235 11.12 -17.02 -7.88
N ALA A 236 11.79 -16.35 -8.83
CA ALA A 236 11.99 -16.89 -10.17
C ALA A 236 12.95 -18.10 -10.18
N ALA A 237 13.92 -18.13 -9.26
CA ALA A 237 14.91 -19.20 -9.14
C ALA A 237 14.53 -20.31 -8.14
N ALA A 238 13.37 -20.23 -7.48
CA ALA A 238 12.99 -21.15 -6.41
C ALA A 238 12.69 -22.57 -6.93
N ASP A 239 13.23 -23.59 -6.25
CA ASP A 239 12.86 -24.98 -6.46
C ASP A 239 11.51 -25.28 -5.77
N LEU A 240 10.43 -25.29 -6.56
CA LEU A 240 9.07 -25.54 -6.07
C LEU A 240 8.86 -26.98 -5.59
N ALA A 241 9.76 -27.91 -5.89
CA ALA A 241 9.69 -29.28 -5.38
C ALA A 241 10.08 -29.38 -3.89
N ARG A 242 10.75 -28.36 -3.35
CA ARG A 242 11.06 -28.28 -1.92
C ARG A 242 9.76 -28.16 -1.10
N PRO A 243 9.59 -28.95 -0.02
CA PRO A 243 8.39 -28.86 0.82
C PRO A 243 8.07 -27.43 1.26
N GLY A 244 6.84 -26.97 1.00
CA GLY A 244 6.34 -25.65 1.39
C GLY A 244 6.77 -24.48 0.49
N MET A 245 7.68 -24.69 -0.47
CA MET A 245 8.22 -23.61 -1.32
C MET A 245 7.20 -23.08 -2.33
N ASP A 246 6.35 -23.95 -2.88
CA ASP A 246 5.22 -23.57 -3.73
C ASP A 246 4.31 -22.52 -3.07
N ARG A 247 3.94 -22.76 -1.81
CA ARG A 247 3.08 -21.86 -1.02
C ARG A 247 3.81 -20.59 -0.61
N ALA A 248 5.07 -20.68 -0.20
CA ALA A 248 5.89 -19.51 0.14
C ALA A 248 6.07 -18.58 -1.07
N VAL A 249 6.32 -19.14 -2.26
CA VAL A 249 6.42 -18.40 -3.52
C VAL A 249 5.07 -17.77 -3.90
N ALA A 250 3.96 -18.51 -3.77
CA ALA A 250 2.64 -17.98 -4.07
C ALA A 250 2.29 -16.77 -3.18
N ALA A 251 2.53 -16.89 -1.87
CA ALA A 251 2.29 -15.80 -0.91
C ALA A 251 3.15 -14.57 -1.22
N ALA A 252 4.44 -14.75 -1.49
CA ALA A 252 5.35 -13.64 -1.81
C ALA A 252 4.99 -12.97 -3.16
N ARG A 253 4.52 -13.73 -4.15
CA ARG A 253 3.99 -13.17 -5.41
C ARG A 253 2.72 -12.37 -5.19
N GLU A 254 1.82 -12.85 -4.35
CA GLU A 254 0.59 -12.12 -4.00
C GLU A 254 0.90 -10.81 -3.29
N GLU A 255 1.85 -10.81 -2.34
CA GLU A 255 2.30 -9.58 -1.66
C GLU A 255 2.93 -8.58 -2.65
N ILE A 256 3.83 -9.02 -3.52
CA ILE A 256 4.43 -8.17 -4.56
C ILE A 256 3.36 -7.62 -5.50
N ALA A 257 2.43 -8.46 -5.95
CA ALA A 257 1.32 -8.04 -6.82
C ALA A 257 0.43 -7.02 -6.11
N LEU A 258 0.09 -7.25 -4.83
CA LEU A 258 -0.64 -6.29 -4.03
C LEU A 258 0.10 -4.96 -3.90
N ARG A 259 1.43 -4.97 -3.71
CA ARG A 259 2.21 -3.72 -3.72
C ARG A 259 2.13 -3.02 -5.08
N ARG A 260 2.26 -3.75 -6.19
CA ARG A 260 2.17 -3.15 -7.54
C ARG A 260 0.81 -2.53 -7.79
N ASP A 261 -0.25 -3.26 -7.43
CA ASP A 261 -1.62 -2.92 -7.81
C ASP A 261 -2.29 -1.96 -6.82
N HIS A 262 -1.85 -1.97 -5.55
CA HIS A 262 -2.48 -1.25 -4.43
C HIS A 262 -1.48 -0.48 -3.54
N GLY A 263 -0.23 -0.32 -3.96
CA GLY A 263 0.83 0.35 -3.17
C GLY A 263 0.60 1.83 -2.89
N GLY A 264 -0.37 2.46 -3.55
CA GLY A 264 -0.83 3.82 -3.24
C GLY A 264 -1.77 3.91 -2.04
N GLU A 265 -2.32 2.78 -1.58
CA GLU A 265 -3.36 2.73 -0.54
C GLU A 265 -2.82 2.48 0.87
N TYR A 266 -1.62 1.92 0.96
CA TYR A 266 -0.88 1.73 2.19
C TYR A 266 0.60 2.02 1.99
N GLN A 267 1.28 2.36 3.07
CA GLN A 267 2.71 2.70 3.08
C GLN A 267 3.34 2.25 4.38
N TYR A 268 4.66 2.30 4.43
CA TYR A 268 5.37 2.30 5.69
C TYR A 268 5.69 3.74 6.09
N THR A 269 5.46 4.06 7.35
CA THR A 269 5.76 5.37 7.91
C THR A 269 6.67 5.22 9.10
N ALA A 270 7.74 6.01 9.10
CA ALA A 270 8.64 6.10 10.24
C ALA A 270 8.13 7.11 11.26
N TYR A 271 8.17 6.72 12.52
CA TYR A 271 7.84 7.52 13.69
C TYR A 271 9.10 7.74 14.51
N VAL A 272 9.42 9.02 14.77
CA VAL A 272 10.45 9.40 15.74
C VAL A 272 9.75 9.84 17.01
N LEU A 273 9.91 9.04 18.05
CA LEU A 273 9.16 9.13 19.29
C LEU A 273 10.09 9.44 20.45
N ARG A 274 9.69 10.34 21.34
CA ARG A 274 10.42 10.60 22.60
C ARG A 274 9.50 10.33 23.79
N PRO A 275 9.93 9.57 24.81
CA PRO A 275 9.15 9.42 26.02
C PRO A 275 8.80 10.79 26.60
N ARG A 276 7.55 10.99 27.00
CA ARG A 276 7.16 12.18 27.76
C ARG A 276 7.83 12.07 29.14
N THR A 277 8.60 13.08 29.51
CA THR A 277 9.00 13.26 30.91
C THR A 277 7.74 13.55 31.70
N GLU A 278 7.34 12.64 32.59
CA GLU A 278 6.32 12.95 33.59
C GLU A 278 6.80 14.16 34.39
N ALA A 279 5.97 15.20 34.49
CA ALA A 279 6.12 16.12 35.61
C ALA A 279 5.83 15.33 36.89
N PRO A 280 6.58 15.52 37.99
CA PRO A 280 6.29 14.79 39.23
C PRO A 280 4.91 15.20 39.72
N ASP A 281 3.91 14.33 39.52
CA ASP A 281 2.55 14.64 39.93
C ASP A 281 2.42 14.42 41.44
N ARG A 282 2.10 15.52 42.13
CA ARG A 282 1.63 15.49 43.51
C ARG A 282 0.16 15.09 43.44
N THR A 283 -0.13 13.79 43.55
CA THR A 283 -1.20 13.21 44.41
C THR A 283 -1.62 11.82 43.93
N GLY A 284 -1.78 10.93 44.91
CA GLY A 284 -2.86 9.93 44.91
C GLY A 284 -2.60 8.63 44.15
N ALA A 285 -2.03 7.67 44.85
CA ALA A 285 -1.93 6.28 44.43
C ALA A 285 -3.30 5.67 44.02
N LEU A 286 -3.32 4.99 42.88
CA LEU A 286 -4.22 3.86 42.66
C LEU A 286 -3.39 2.67 42.17
N ALA A 287 -3.50 1.55 42.88
CA ALA A 287 -2.79 0.30 42.63
C ALA A 287 -3.25 -0.37 41.30
N PRO A 288 -2.40 -1.20 40.66
CA PRO A 288 -2.70 -1.75 39.33
C PRO A 288 -3.69 -2.91 39.44
N ALA A 289 -4.72 -2.88 38.59
CA ALA A 289 -5.60 -4.02 38.36
C ALA A 289 -4.87 -5.10 37.53
N HIS A 290 -5.03 -6.36 37.93
CA HIS A 290 -4.48 -7.55 37.30
C HIS A 290 -4.71 -7.59 35.77
N ALA A 291 -3.62 -7.80 35.03
CA ALA A 291 -3.66 -8.19 33.62
C ALA A 291 -4.14 -9.66 33.50
N PRO A 292 -5.00 -10.00 32.53
CA PRO A 292 -5.30 -11.39 32.23
C PRO A 292 -4.10 -12.06 31.55
N ALA A 293 -3.91 -13.35 31.81
CA ALA A 293 -2.82 -14.16 31.28
C ALA A 293 -2.84 -14.20 29.73
N PRO A 294 -1.67 -14.18 29.07
CA PRO A 294 -1.60 -14.23 27.62
C PRO A 294 -1.99 -15.62 27.11
N ALA A 295 -2.86 -15.65 26.09
CA ALA A 295 -3.05 -16.83 25.25
C ALA A 295 -1.74 -17.13 24.51
N GLU A 296 -1.39 -18.41 24.40
CA GLU A 296 -0.21 -18.88 23.66
C GLU A 296 -0.27 -18.38 22.21
N ALA A 297 0.72 -17.56 21.84
CA ALA A 297 0.90 -17.09 20.47
C ALA A 297 1.61 -18.17 19.63
N PRO A 298 1.12 -18.50 18.42
CA PRO A 298 1.83 -19.39 17.52
C PRO A 298 3.11 -18.73 17.00
N ALA A 299 4.14 -19.54 16.76
CA ALA A 299 5.41 -19.11 16.24
C ALA A 299 5.28 -18.49 14.83
N SER A 300 5.90 -17.32 14.64
CA SER A 300 6.34 -16.75 13.34
C SER A 300 5.39 -16.97 12.15
N ALA A 301 4.33 -16.16 12.04
CA ALA A 301 3.44 -16.21 10.90
C ALA A 301 3.90 -15.26 9.77
N ALA A 302 4.48 -15.84 8.72
CA ALA A 302 4.33 -15.30 7.37
C ALA A 302 2.83 -15.36 6.99
N VAL A 303 2.36 -14.38 6.21
CA VAL A 303 0.98 -14.31 5.71
C VAL A 303 0.57 -15.65 5.06
N PRO A 304 -0.48 -16.35 5.53
CA PRO A 304 -0.88 -17.63 4.94
C PRO A 304 -1.71 -17.43 3.65
N ALA A 305 -1.39 -18.20 2.61
CA ALA A 305 -2.14 -18.25 1.34
C ALA A 305 -3.55 -18.88 1.50
N PRO A 306 -4.58 -18.42 0.75
CA PRO A 306 -5.96 -18.91 0.86
C PRO A 306 -6.19 -20.29 0.19
N ALA A 307 -7.11 -21.08 0.75
CA ALA A 307 -7.51 -22.41 0.27
C ALA A 307 -8.82 -22.38 -0.56
N ASP A 308 -8.93 -23.31 -1.52
CA ASP A 308 -9.98 -23.45 -2.55
C ASP A 308 -11.42 -23.71 -2.04
N ALA A 309 -12.42 -23.14 -2.73
CA ALA A 309 -13.83 -23.58 -2.69
C ALA A 309 -14.57 -23.36 -4.05
N PRO A 310 -15.54 -24.22 -4.46
CA PRO A 310 -16.16 -24.21 -5.79
C PRO A 310 -17.51 -23.46 -5.91
N VAL A 311 -17.94 -23.19 -7.15
CA VAL A 311 -19.11 -22.36 -7.61
C VAL A 311 -20.43 -23.17 -7.76
N PRO A 312 -21.65 -22.59 -7.52
CA PRO A 312 -22.95 -23.28 -7.61
C PRO A 312 -23.79 -22.95 -8.88
N ALA A 313 -24.89 -23.70 -9.07
CA ALA A 313 -25.94 -23.51 -10.09
C ALA A 313 -27.32 -23.15 -9.46
N GLU A 314 -28.17 -22.43 -10.20
CA GLU A 314 -29.50 -21.85 -9.82
C GLU A 314 -30.57 -22.16 -10.91
N PRO A 315 -31.89 -21.79 -10.80
CA PRO A 315 -32.77 -21.50 -9.65
C PRO A 315 -34.24 -22.02 -9.81
N SER A 316 -35.10 -21.86 -8.78
CA SER A 316 -36.57 -21.58 -8.92
C SER A 316 -37.17 -20.99 -7.62
N SER A 317 -38.03 -19.95 -7.74
CA SER A 317 -38.67 -19.14 -6.66
C SER A 317 -40.22 -19.34 -6.64
N PRO A 318 -41.07 -18.63 -5.85
CA PRO A 318 -40.88 -17.85 -4.60
C PRO A 318 -42.01 -18.02 -3.53
N THR A 319 -41.81 -17.57 -2.27
CA THR A 319 -42.78 -16.77 -1.48
C THR A 319 -42.12 -16.10 -0.25
N GLU A 320 -42.57 -14.88 0.12
CA GLU A 320 -41.95 -13.90 1.03
C GLU A 320 -42.16 -14.11 2.54
N ASN A 321 -41.14 -13.79 3.36
CA ASN A 321 -41.13 -12.69 4.37
C ASN A 321 -39.90 -12.76 5.30
N GLY A 322 -39.19 -11.64 5.51
CA GLY A 322 -38.26 -11.46 6.65
C GLY A 322 -36.91 -10.77 6.33
N THR A 323 -36.77 -9.52 6.80
CA THR A 323 -35.57 -8.75 7.20
C THR A 323 -34.17 -9.24 6.77
N SER A 324 -33.47 -8.48 5.90
CA SER A 324 -32.02 -8.19 5.99
C SER A 324 -31.55 -7.18 4.92
N MET A 325 -30.67 -6.26 5.31
CA MET A 325 -30.05 -5.21 4.48
C MET A 325 -29.05 -5.81 3.48
N THR A 326 -29.17 -5.43 2.21
CA THR A 326 -28.21 -5.75 1.13
C THR A 326 -27.26 -4.59 0.87
N ARG A 327 -25.99 -4.96 0.67
CA ARG A 327 -24.82 -4.11 0.43
C ARG A 327 -24.47 -4.18 -1.07
N THR A 328 -24.48 -3.06 -1.77
CA THR A 328 -24.16 -2.94 -3.21
C THR A 328 -22.66 -2.73 -3.43
N GLY A 329 -22.05 -3.54 -4.31
CA GLY A 329 -20.64 -3.44 -4.72
C GLY A 329 -20.38 -2.27 -5.68
N SER A 330 -19.13 -1.79 -5.75
CA SER A 330 -18.70 -0.77 -6.70
C SER A 330 -17.79 -1.33 -7.80
N THR A 331 -18.14 -0.94 -9.01
CA THR A 331 -17.66 -1.34 -10.32
C THR A 331 -16.38 -0.58 -10.73
N ARG A 332 -15.40 -1.21 -11.39
CA ARG A 332 -14.27 -0.50 -12.05
C ARG A 332 -14.74 0.08 -13.40
N TRP A 333 -14.34 1.32 -13.71
CA TRP A 333 -14.69 2.07 -14.92
C TRP A 333 -13.64 1.85 -16.01
N ALA A 334 -14.05 1.47 -17.21
CA ALA A 334 -13.15 1.45 -18.37
C ALA A 334 -13.03 2.86 -18.95
N VAL A 335 -11.82 3.34 -19.21
CA VAL A 335 -11.58 4.72 -19.70
C VAL A 335 -10.74 4.67 -20.97
N ARG A 336 -11.09 5.51 -21.94
CA ARG A 336 -10.37 5.66 -23.21
C ARG A 336 -10.56 7.07 -23.80
N PRO A 337 -9.75 7.46 -24.79
CA PRO A 337 -10.03 8.66 -25.59
C PRO A 337 -11.39 8.59 -26.30
N GLU A 338 -12.01 9.76 -26.45
CA GLU A 338 -13.22 9.99 -27.26
C GLU A 338 -12.95 9.60 -28.72
N ALA A 339 -13.84 8.80 -29.31
CA ALA A 339 -13.82 8.48 -30.73
C ALA A 339 -14.80 9.36 -31.51
N ALA A 340 -14.62 9.49 -32.82
CA ALA A 340 -15.45 10.36 -33.67
C ALA A 340 -16.98 10.10 -33.60
N GLY A 341 -17.39 8.88 -33.22
CA GLY A 341 -18.80 8.52 -33.04
C GLY A 341 -19.39 8.87 -31.66
N ASP A 342 -18.58 9.27 -30.69
CA ASP A 342 -19.00 9.47 -29.30
C ASP A 342 -19.60 10.85 -29.02
N ALA A 343 -19.43 11.82 -29.92
CA ALA A 343 -19.76 13.23 -29.69
C ALA A 343 -21.21 13.43 -29.19
N ALA A 344 -22.19 12.74 -29.79
CA ALA A 344 -23.59 12.82 -29.36
C ALA A 344 -23.81 12.26 -27.95
N ALA A 345 -23.10 11.19 -27.58
CA ALA A 345 -23.18 10.57 -26.25
C ALA A 345 -22.49 11.45 -25.20
N VAL A 346 -21.32 12.00 -25.51
CA VAL A 346 -20.63 12.98 -24.66
C VAL A 346 -21.53 14.19 -24.38
N ARG A 347 -22.17 14.73 -25.43
CA ARG A 347 -23.13 15.85 -25.29
C ARG A 347 -24.26 15.50 -24.32
N ALA A 348 -24.80 14.28 -24.41
CA ALA A 348 -25.85 13.81 -23.51
C ALA A 348 -25.37 13.70 -22.05
N VAL A 349 -24.12 13.30 -21.80
CA VAL A 349 -23.54 13.26 -20.45
C VAL A 349 -23.48 14.65 -19.82
N HIS A 350 -23.06 15.68 -20.57
CA HIS A 350 -23.01 17.06 -20.05
C HIS A 350 -24.39 17.65 -19.79
N LEU A 351 -25.34 17.46 -20.70
CA LEU A 351 -26.73 17.90 -20.50
C LEU A 351 -27.38 17.28 -19.25
N ALA A 352 -27.00 16.05 -18.90
CA ALA A 352 -27.52 15.36 -17.73
C ALA A 352 -26.79 15.75 -16.44
N ALA A 353 -25.51 16.14 -16.51
CA ALA A 353 -24.67 16.43 -15.35
C ALA A 353 -24.79 17.89 -14.86
N PHE A 354 -25.15 18.82 -15.75
CA PHE A 354 -25.20 20.26 -15.47
C PHE A 354 -26.63 20.83 -15.58
N PRO A 355 -26.93 21.96 -14.90
CA PRO A 355 -28.28 22.53 -14.88
C PRO A 355 -28.70 23.21 -16.20
N SER A 356 -27.77 23.43 -17.13
CA SER A 356 -28.02 24.10 -18.41
C SER A 356 -27.25 23.42 -19.54
N ALA A 357 -27.51 23.82 -20.80
CA ALA A 357 -26.77 23.31 -21.95
C ALA A 357 -25.37 23.94 -22.13
N ALA A 358 -24.99 24.92 -21.30
CA ALA A 358 -23.77 25.70 -21.49
C ALA A 358 -22.50 24.84 -21.58
N GLU A 359 -22.34 23.84 -20.70
CA GLU A 359 -21.18 22.95 -20.72
C GLU A 359 -21.16 22.02 -21.94
N ALA A 360 -22.34 21.58 -22.39
CA ALA A 360 -22.45 20.76 -23.60
C ALA A 360 -22.11 21.57 -24.85
N ASP A 361 -22.65 22.79 -24.95
CA ASP A 361 -22.39 23.70 -26.07
C ASP A 361 -20.92 24.16 -26.08
N LEU A 362 -20.29 24.34 -24.90
CA LEU A 362 -18.86 24.61 -24.76
C LEU A 362 -18.01 23.48 -25.33
N VAL A 363 -18.31 22.22 -25.00
CA VAL A 363 -17.56 21.06 -25.53
C VAL A 363 -17.70 20.97 -27.06
N ASP A 364 -18.90 21.20 -27.59
CA ASP A 364 -19.14 21.20 -29.05
C ASP A 364 -18.36 22.32 -29.75
N ALA A 365 -18.38 23.54 -29.21
CA ALA A 365 -17.61 24.66 -29.75
C ALA A 365 -16.09 24.44 -29.68
N LEU A 366 -15.58 23.87 -28.58
CA LEU A 366 -14.15 23.54 -28.42
C LEU A 366 -13.71 22.44 -29.39
N ARG A 367 -14.60 21.51 -29.76
CA ARG A 367 -14.32 20.45 -30.74
C ARG A 367 -14.13 20.98 -32.15
N GLU A 368 -14.78 22.09 -32.49
CA GLU A 368 -14.66 22.74 -33.80
C GLU A 368 -13.49 23.72 -33.90
N ASP A 369 -12.85 24.08 -32.78
CA ASP A 369 -11.72 25.02 -32.73
C ASP A 369 -10.37 24.27 -32.88
N PRO A 370 -9.68 24.37 -34.04
CA PRO A 370 -8.42 23.68 -34.28
C PRO A 370 -7.25 24.23 -33.45
N GLY A 371 -7.40 25.41 -32.83
CA GLY A 371 -6.42 25.97 -31.91
C GLY A 371 -6.60 25.51 -30.47
N ALA A 372 -7.79 25.00 -30.11
CA ALA A 372 -8.14 24.57 -28.76
C ALA A 372 -8.18 23.03 -28.61
N TRP A 373 -8.64 22.33 -29.65
CA TRP A 373 -8.80 20.87 -29.63
C TRP A 373 -7.46 20.15 -29.76
N LEU A 374 -7.25 19.15 -28.88
CA LEU A 374 -6.06 18.33 -28.86
C LEU A 374 -6.46 16.86 -28.90
N ASP A 375 -6.01 16.15 -29.94
CA ASP A 375 -6.34 14.73 -30.12
C ASP A 375 -5.83 13.89 -28.95
N GLY A 376 -6.69 12.98 -28.46
CA GLY A 376 -6.37 12.11 -27.32
C GLY A 376 -6.62 12.72 -25.94
N LEU A 377 -6.97 14.00 -25.84
CA LEU A 377 -7.19 14.70 -24.57
C LEU A 377 -8.67 14.97 -24.23
N SER A 378 -9.58 14.36 -24.98
CA SER A 378 -10.98 14.17 -24.60
C SER A 378 -11.18 12.72 -24.16
N LEU A 379 -11.58 12.49 -22.90
CA LEU A 379 -11.58 11.16 -22.26
C LEU A 379 -12.99 10.78 -21.83
N VAL A 380 -13.39 9.55 -22.11
CA VAL A 380 -14.71 9.00 -21.75
C VAL A 380 -14.56 7.78 -20.85
N ALA A 381 -15.47 7.66 -19.86
CA ALA A 381 -15.62 6.47 -19.03
C ALA A 381 -16.86 5.68 -19.45
N GLU A 382 -16.68 4.38 -19.68
CA GLU A 382 -17.73 3.44 -20.03
C GLU A 382 -18.24 2.69 -18.80
N ALA A 383 -19.55 2.64 -18.65
CA ALA A 383 -20.24 1.77 -17.69
C ALA A 383 -20.17 0.30 -18.15
N PRO A 384 -20.44 -0.66 -17.26
CA PRO A 384 -20.44 -2.09 -17.62
C PRO A 384 -21.39 -2.48 -18.74
N ASP A 385 -22.42 -1.68 -18.99
CA ASP A 385 -23.39 -1.88 -20.08
C ASP A 385 -22.94 -1.24 -21.40
N GLY A 386 -21.74 -0.64 -21.44
CA GLY A 386 -21.15 0.00 -22.61
C GLY A 386 -21.61 1.44 -22.84
N THR A 387 -22.43 2.02 -21.96
CA THR A 387 -22.84 3.43 -22.06
C THR A 387 -21.77 4.38 -21.54
N LEU A 388 -21.66 5.58 -22.12
CA LEU A 388 -20.76 6.61 -21.59
C LEU A 388 -21.36 7.21 -20.32
N ALA A 389 -20.63 7.08 -19.21
CA ALA A 389 -21.07 7.54 -17.90
C ALA A 389 -20.27 8.73 -17.39
N GLY A 390 -19.09 9.00 -17.94
CA GLY A 390 -18.27 10.14 -17.55
C GLY A 390 -17.44 10.67 -18.71
N HIS A 391 -17.06 11.94 -18.62
CA HIS A 391 -16.25 12.63 -19.60
C HIS A 391 -15.37 13.68 -18.94
N ALA A 392 -14.12 13.81 -19.36
CA ALA A 392 -13.24 14.92 -19.02
C ALA A 392 -12.55 15.44 -20.28
N LEU A 393 -12.45 16.76 -20.40
CA LEU A 393 -11.79 17.41 -21.52
C LEU A 393 -10.62 18.27 -21.03
N LEU A 394 -9.47 18.13 -21.70
CA LEU A 394 -8.36 19.07 -21.61
C LEU A 394 -8.21 19.80 -22.95
N THR A 395 -8.23 21.14 -22.92
CA THR A 395 -8.07 21.98 -24.12
C THR A 395 -6.88 22.91 -24.00
N ARG A 396 -6.31 23.33 -25.14
CA ARG A 396 -5.21 24.30 -25.16
C ARG A 396 -5.68 25.64 -24.58
N CYS A 397 -4.93 26.13 -23.60
CA CYS A 397 -5.01 27.50 -23.10
C CYS A 397 -3.59 28.09 -23.01
N HIS A 398 -3.46 29.34 -22.56
CA HIS A 398 -2.15 29.95 -22.32
C HIS A 398 -2.06 30.62 -20.95
N VAL A 399 -0.90 30.53 -20.31
CA VAL A 399 -0.59 31.21 -19.05
C VAL A 399 0.57 32.16 -19.29
N GLY A 400 0.29 33.47 -19.24
CA GLY A 400 1.32 34.48 -19.54
C GLY A 400 1.98 34.29 -20.92
N GLY A 401 1.19 33.85 -21.93
CA GLY A 401 1.66 33.57 -23.28
C GLY A 401 2.31 32.19 -23.49
N HIS A 402 2.44 31.36 -22.45
CA HIS A 402 3.00 30.01 -22.54
C HIS A 402 1.89 28.97 -22.71
N PRO A 403 2.05 27.95 -23.57
CA PRO A 403 1.05 26.90 -23.74
C PRO A 403 0.79 26.15 -22.43
N ALA A 404 -0.49 25.87 -22.15
CA ALA A 404 -0.96 25.07 -21.03
C ALA A 404 -2.27 24.38 -21.42
N LEU A 405 -2.81 23.56 -20.52
CA LEU A 405 -4.12 22.91 -20.68
C LEU A 405 -5.13 23.39 -19.66
N ALA A 406 -6.37 23.61 -20.07
CA ALA A 406 -7.51 23.79 -19.17
C ALA A 406 -8.29 22.48 -19.05
N LEU A 407 -8.39 21.92 -17.84
CA LEU A 407 -9.25 20.78 -17.55
C LEU A 407 -10.68 21.28 -17.27
N ALA A 408 -11.50 21.34 -18.31
CA ALA A 408 -12.91 21.68 -18.21
C ALA A 408 -13.64 21.38 -19.54
N PRO A 409 -14.91 20.92 -19.50
CA PRO A 409 -15.64 20.46 -18.32
C PRO A 409 -15.36 18.98 -17.96
N VAL A 410 -15.59 18.62 -16.69
CA VAL A 410 -15.63 17.23 -16.20
C VAL A 410 -17.06 16.89 -15.82
N ALA A 411 -17.64 15.88 -16.45
CA ALA A 411 -19.02 15.46 -16.25
C ALA A 411 -19.12 13.97 -15.93
N VAL A 412 -20.09 13.63 -15.09
CA VAL A 412 -20.49 12.24 -14.82
C VAL A 412 -21.99 12.20 -14.73
N LEU A 413 -22.62 11.22 -15.40
CA LEU A 413 -24.04 10.97 -15.31
C LEU A 413 -24.47 10.87 -13.82
N PRO A 414 -25.57 11.52 -13.39
CA PRO A 414 -25.96 11.55 -11.98
C PRO A 414 -26.00 10.18 -11.28
N GLY A 415 -26.49 9.14 -11.97
CA GLY A 415 -26.55 7.76 -11.43
C GLY A 415 -25.20 7.06 -11.21
N HIS A 416 -24.10 7.68 -11.67
CA HIS A 416 -22.74 7.15 -11.60
C HIS A 416 -21.76 8.07 -10.84
N GLN A 417 -22.25 9.18 -10.29
CA GLN A 417 -21.48 10.09 -9.44
C GLN A 417 -21.10 9.43 -8.11
N GLY A 418 -19.96 9.82 -7.53
CA GLY A 418 -19.46 9.25 -6.27
C GLY A 418 -18.97 7.80 -6.38
N ARG A 419 -18.93 7.23 -7.60
CA ARG A 419 -18.54 5.84 -7.88
C ARG A 419 -17.24 5.73 -8.66
N GLY A 420 -16.52 6.85 -8.80
CA GLY A 420 -15.18 6.90 -9.38
C GLY A 420 -15.07 7.26 -10.87
N ALA A 421 -16.17 7.31 -11.63
CA ALA A 421 -16.11 7.62 -13.08
C ALA A 421 -15.40 8.96 -13.38
N GLY A 422 -15.70 10.00 -12.59
CA GLY A 422 -15.09 11.33 -12.74
C GLY A 422 -13.60 11.34 -12.40
N SER A 423 -13.19 10.64 -11.34
CA SER A 423 -11.76 10.50 -11.03
C SER A 423 -11.04 9.72 -12.13
N ALA A 424 -11.66 8.68 -12.67
CA ALA A 424 -11.07 7.85 -13.71
C ALA A 424 -10.82 8.63 -15.02
N VAL A 425 -11.78 9.46 -15.48
CA VAL A 425 -11.56 10.30 -16.68
C VAL A 425 -10.56 11.43 -16.44
N VAL A 426 -10.49 12.00 -15.23
CA VAL A 426 -9.52 13.04 -14.90
C VAL A 426 -8.10 12.46 -14.82
N GLU A 427 -7.90 11.34 -14.14
CA GLU A 427 -6.59 10.67 -14.04
C GLU A 427 -6.07 10.26 -15.42
N ALA A 428 -6.92 9.60 -16.23
CA ALA A 428 -6.56 9.24 -17.59
C ALA A 428 -6.22 10.46 -18.47
N GLY A 429 -6.94 11.57 -18.30
CA GLY A 429 -6.67 12.80 -19.04
C GLY A 429 -5.36 13.48 -18.65
N LEU A 430 -4.99 13.44 -17.36
CA LEU A 430 -3.70 13.94 -16.89
C LEU A 430 -2.54 13.07 -17.37
N ASP A 431 -2.72 11.75 -17.41
CA ASP A 431 -1.70 10.83 -17.93
C ASP A 431 -1.52 11.00 -19.44
N ALA A 432 -2.61 11.11 -20.21
CA ALA A 432 -2.56 11.42 -21.63
C ALA A 432 -1.87 12.77 -21.91
N ALA A 433 -2.11 13.78 -21.07
CA ALA A 433 -1.42 15.07 -21.18
C ALA A 433 0.10 14.94 -20.90
N ARG A 434 0.51 14.13 -19.93
CA ARG A 434 1.94 13.85 -19.68
C ARG A 434 2.59 13.15 -20.86
N GLU A 435 1.92 12.17 -21.44
CA GLU A 435 2.41 11.43 -22.62
C GLU A 435 2.52 12.32 -23.85
N ALA A 436 1.62 13.30 -24.00
CA ALA A 436 1.68 14.32 -25.04
C ALA A 436 2.80 15.36 -24.82
N GLY A 437 3.51 15.30 -23.69
CA GLY A 437 4.60 16.23 -23.35
C GLY A 437 4.11 17.62 -22.92
N GLU A 438 2.89 17.71 -22.39
CA GLU A 438 2.34 18.95 -21.87
C GLU A 438 2.86 19.22 -20.46
N ASP A 439 3.07 20.51 -20.14
CA ASP A 439 3.82 20.90 -18.95
C ASP A 439 2.92 21.36 -17.79
N LEU A 440 1.72 21.85 -18.09
CA LEU A 440 0.86 22.52 -17.10
C LEU A 440 -0.61 22.29 -17.40
N VAL A 441 -1.36 21.85 -16.40
CA VAL A 441 -2.83 21.81 -16.42
C VAL A 441 -3.37 22.78 -15.38
N VAL A 442 -4.37 23.56 -15.74
CA VAL A 442 -5.12 24.45 -14.85
C VAL A 442 -6.58 24.03 -14.77
N VAL A 443 -7.20 24.24 -13.61
CA VAL A 443 -8.60 23.93 -13.39
C VAL A 443 -9.22 24.92 -12.41
N LEU A 444 -10.41 25.43 -12.75
CA LEU A 444 -11.26 26.12 -11.78
C LEU A 444 -12.17 25.07 -11.14
N GLY A 445 -11.93 24.76 -9.87
CA GLY A 445 -12.54 23.58 -9.26
C GLY A 445 -12.55 23.59 -7.75
N HIS A 446 -13.21 22.58 -7.15
CA HIS A 446 -13.44 22.56 -5.71
C HIS A 446 -12.17 22.17 -4.92
N PRO A 447 -11.79 22.88 -3.83
CA PRO A 447 -10.57 22.67 -3.02
C PRO A 447 -10.46 21.33 -2.30
N GLY A 448 -11.56 20.59 -2.17
CA GLY A 448 -11.55 19.21 -1.67
C GLY A 448 -11.51 18.12 -2.77
N TYR A 449 -11.63 18.52 -4.04
CA TYR A 449 -11.72 17.57 -5.16
C TYR A 449 -10.38 17.46 -5.88
N TYR A 450 -9.93 18.53 -6.54
CA TYR A 450 -8.78 18.45 -7.44
C TYR A 450 -7.40 18.19 -6.75
N PRO A 451 -7.16 18.49 -5.45
CA PRO A 451 -5.88 18.16 -4.82
C PRO A 451 -5.55 16.66 -4.73
N ARG A 452 -6.56 15.78 -4.85
CA ARG A 452 -6.37 14.33 -4.94
C ARG A 452 -5.56 13.90 -6.17
N PHE A 453 -5.59 14.72 -7.25
CA PHE A 453 -4.85 14.48 -8.49
C PHE A 453 -3.53 15.28 -8.54
N GLY A 454 -3.18 15.98 -7.46
CA GLY A 454 -1.96 16.77 -7.35
C GLY A 454 -2.12 18.26 -7.70
N PHE A 455 -3.31 18.73 -8.07
CA PHE A 455 -3.56 20.17 -8.26
C PHE A 455 -3.33 20.93 -6.94
N ALA A 456 -2.67 22.09 -7.03
CA ALA A 456 -2.51 23.00 -5.90
C ALA A 456 -2.97 24.41 -6.29
N PRO A 457 -3.20 25.32 -5.31
CA PRO A 457 -3.61 26.69 -5.61
C PRO A 457 -2.68 27.37 -6.63
N ALA A 458 -3.26 27.87 -7.71
CA ALA A 458 -2.52 28.40 -8.87
C ALA A 458 -1.71 29.66 -8.52
N CYS A 459 -2.14 30.38 -7.49
CA CYS A 459 -1.46 31.56 -6.94
C CYS A 459 -0.02 31.27 -6.49
N ARG A 460 0.31 30.01 -6.15
CA ARG A 460 1.68 29.57 -5.81
C ARG A 460 2.70 29.85 -6.93
N TRP A 461 2.23 29.89 -8.17
CA TRP A 461 3.04 30.16 -9.36
C TRP A 461 2.72 31.52 -9.99
N GLY A 462 1.95 32.38 -9.29
CA GLY A 462 1.53 33.67 -9.83
C GLY A 462 0.53 33.56 -11.00
N ILE A 463 -0.16 32.43 -11.12
CA ILE A 463 -1.20 32.19 -12.13
C ILE A 463 -2.53 32.76 -11.63
N ARG A 464 -3.25 33.50 -12.50
CA ARG A 464 -4.54 34.13 -12.16
C ARG A 464 -5.59 33.84 -13.22
N ALA A 465 -6.84 33.68 -12.80
CA ALA A 465 -7.98 33.68 -13.71
C ALA A 465 -8.19 35.09 -14.31
N PRO A 466 -8.77 35.22 -15.52
CA PRO A 466 -9.08 36.51 -16.12
C PRO A 466 -10.31 37.21 -15.48
N PHE A 467 -10.97 36.55 -14.54
CA PHE A 467 -12.14 37.00 -13.79
C PHE A 467 -11.97 36.72 -12.29
N GLU A 468 -12.83 37.31 -11.46
CA GLU A 468 -12.75 37.19 -10.00
C GLU A 468 -13.25 35.83 -9.51
N VAL A 469 -12.38 35.11 -8.79
CA VAL A 469 -12.67 33.81 -8.13
C VAL A 469 -11.88 33.71 -6.83
N PRO A 470 -12.33 32.92 -5.85
CA PRO A 470 -11.50 32.60 -4.68
C PRO A 470 -10.17 31.98 -5.08
N ASP A 471 -9.08 32.40 -4.44
CA ASP A 471 -7.71 31.95 -4.76
C ASP A 471 -7.54 30.43 -4.66
N GLU A 472 -8.23 29.80 -3.70
CA GLU A 472 -8.21 28.35 -3.50
C GLU A 472 -8.96 27.55 -4.56
N ALA A 473 -9.85 28.19 -5.33
CA ALA A 473 -10.66 27.54 -6.36
C ALA A 473 -9.92 27.43 -7.70
N MET A 474 -9.02 28.38 -8.00
CA MET A 474 -8.18 28.32 -9.19
C MET A 474 -6.93 27.49 -8.87
N MET A 475 -6.78 26.35 -9.53
CA MET A 475 -5.67 25.43 -9.27
C MET A 475 -4.84 25.14 -10.51
N ALA A 476 -3.59 24.75 -10.27
CA ALA A 476 -2.67 24.34 -11.30
C ALA A 476 -1.92 23.06 -10.88
N LEU A 477 -1.58 22.26 -11.86
CA LEU A 477 -0.79 21.04 -11.75
C LEU A 477 0.34 21.10 -12.79
N PRO A 478 1.58 21.36 -12.36
CA PRO A 478 2.76 21.13 -13.18
C PRO A 478 2.90 19.62 -13.44
N LEU A 479 3.00 19.25 -14.71
CA LEU A 479 3.13 17.86 -15.13
C LEU A 479 4.60 17.41 -15.20
N ASP A 480 5.52 18.34 -15.48
CA ASP A 480 6.97 18.12 -15.45
C ASP A 480 7.62 19.00 -14.37
N PRO A 481 8.05 18.41 -13.23
CA PRO A 481 8.67 19.17 -12.14
C PRO A 481 10.08 19.69 -12.47
N SER A 482 10.67 19.27 -13.58
CA SER A 482 11.98 19.77 -14.04
C SER A 482 11.88 21.09 -14.80
N ARG A 483 10.67 21.48 -15.25
CA ARG A 483 10.43 22.71 -16.00
C ARG A 483 9.91 23.83 -15.10
N PRO A 484 10.33 25.08 -15.33
CA PRO A 484 9.79 26.22 -14.61
C PRO A 484 8.32 26.43 -14.99
N VAL A 485 7.48 26.61 -13.98
CA VAL A 485 6.04 26.85 -14.17
C VAL A 485 5.82 28.32 -14.55
N PRO A 486 5.16 28.61 -15.69
CA PRO A 486 4.89 29.99 -16.10
C PRO A 486 3.87 30.65 -15.16
N GLY A 487 4.11 31.92 -14.85
CA GLY A 487 3.15 32.78 -14.15
C GLY A 487 2.45 33.75 -15.11
N GLY A 488 1.25 34.21 -14.76
CA GLY A 488 0.48 35.14 -15.59
C GLY A 488 -1.03 34.90 -15.55
N THR A 489 -1.77 35.72 -16.29
CA THR A 489 -3.22 35.53 -16.44
C THR A 489 -3.49 34.42 -17.47
N ILE A 490 -4.45 33.55 -17.15
CA ILE A 490 -4.90 32.48 -18.06
C ILE A 490 -5.69 33.11 -19.21
N GLN A 491 -5.37 32.69 -20.43
CA GLN A 491 -6.11 33.00 -21.66
C GLN A 491 -6.79 31.72 -22.13
N TYR A 492 -8.10 31.65 -21.96
CA TYR A 492 -8.92 30.54 -22.44
C TYR A 492 -9.28 30.71 -23.93
N PRO A 493 -9.60 29.62 -24.65
CA PRO A 493 -10.24 29.70 -25.96
C PRO A 493 -11.49 30.57 -25.95
N ALA A 494 -11.80 31.21 -27.08
CA ALA A 494 -12.95 32.13 -27.19
C ALA A 494 -14.28 31.47 -26.78
N ALA A 495 -14.41 30.15 -26.96
CA ALA A 495 -15.58 29.37 -26.57
C ALA A 495 -15.92 29.45 -25.07
N PHE A 496 -14.94 29.71 -24.18
CA PHE A 496 -15.20 29.90 -22.75
C PHE A 496 -15.88 31.24 -22.41
N GLY A 497 -15.88 32.21 -23.33
CA GLY A 497 -16.59 33.49 -23.18
C GLY A 497 -16.05 34.43 -22.10
N VAL A 498 -14.77 34.30 -21.73
CA VAL A 498 -14.10 35.01 -20.62
C VAL A 498 -12.84 35.75 -21.03
#